data_AF-A0A2S4N894-F1
#
_entry.id   AF-A0A2S4N894-F1
#
_cell.length_a   1.000
_cell.length_b   1.000
_cell.length_c   1.000
_cell.angle_alpha   90.00
_cell.angle_beta   90.00
_cell.angle_gamma   90.00
#
_symmetry.space_group_name_H-M   'P 1'
#
loop_
_entity.id
_entity.type
_entity.pdbx_description
1 polymer ?
#
loop_
_entity_poly.entity_id
_entity_poly.type
_entity_poly.pdbx_seq_one_letter_code
_entity_poly.pdbx_strand_id
1 'polypeptide(L)'
;MRWHLVKINKIMFKKAIFSLIVLLVNLSVFAQLKFEKAPASFQKIIFTYKQKPNILFQQKCFFLDTTIVKQHFEGIQYSTAQYPNDTTKLCARIYYDVVLENEQYKNALEGLVYHTFQKITGEYSVKKNRTSFKINRNDDEAKLIFEKYLKSRYPGSFSYRSSIDYNKSVLYVFTDQQRDLVSQKSTGFVEFSNENKTKGYFLSTYGAENKVVVSEVNFNALLDPKITPIYLFKNAEYGVEKFEDYFDIYELIDVKYE
;
A
#
# COMPACT_ATOMS: atom_id res chain seq x y z
N MET A 1 49.65 -36.57 29.24
CA MET A 1 48.72 -36.55 28.09
C MET A 1 47.37 -35.86 28.35
N ARG A 2 46.70 -36.05 29.51
CA ARG A 2 45.39 -35.42 29.81
C ARG A 2 45.35 -33.88 29.90
N TRP A 3 46.44 -33.22 30.32
CA TRP A 3 46.48 -31.76 30.48
C TRP A 3 46.48 -30.97 29.15
N HIS A 4 47.00 -31.56 28.07
CA HIS A 4 46.99 -30.92 26.74
C HIS A 4 45.59 -30.91 26.11
N LEU A 5 44.79 -31.96 26.32
CA LEU A 5 43.42 -32.06 25.81
C LEU A 5 42.49 -31.00 26.41
N VAL A 6 42.62 -30.70 27.72
CA VAL A 6 41.81 -29.68 28.41
C VAL A 6 42.14 -28.26 27.90
N LYS A 7 43.43 -27.97 27.61
CA LYS A 7 43.87 -26.69 27.05
C LYS A 7 43.36 -26.48 25.62
N ILE A 8 43.38 -27.52 24.79
CA ILE A 8 42.89 -27.46 23.40
C ILE A 8 41.38 -27.20 23.38
N ASN A 9 40.60 -27.88 24.22
CA ASN A 9 39.16 -27.64 24.33
C ASN A 9 38.80 -26.22 24.77
N LYS A 10 39.53 -25.63 25.73
CA LYS A 10 39.32 -24.23 26.14
C LYS A 10 39.62 -23.23 25.02
N ILE A 11 40.66 -23.48 24.21
CA ILE A 11 41.02 -22.60 23.09
C ILE A 11 39.98 -22.71 21.96
N MET A 12 39.54 -23.93 21.61
CA MET A 12 38.50 -24.13 20.61
C MET A 12 37.15 -23.55 21.05
N PHE A 13 36.79 -23.68 22.33
CA PHE A 13 35.58 -23.08 22.90
C PHE A 13 35.61 -21.54 22.87
N LYS A 14 36.75 -20.92 23.21
CA LYS A 14 36.93 -19.47 23.10
C LYS A 14 36.88 -18.97 21.65
N LYS A 15 37.45 -19.71 20.70
CA LYS A 15 37.36 -19.40 19.28
C LYS A 15 35.92 -19.51 18.76
N ALA A 16 35.18 -20.54 19.17
CA ALA A 16 33.78 -20.72 18.81
C ALA A 16 32.89 -19.59 19.34
N ILE A 17 33.10 -19.15 20.60
CA ILE A 17 32.39 -17.99 21.17
C ILE A 17 32.73 -16.71 20.40
N PHE A 18 34.01 -16.48 20.08
CA PHE A 18 34.42 -15.31 19.32
C PHE A 18 33.79 -15.29 17.93
N SER A 19 33.78 -16.42 17.22
CA SER A 19 33.11 -16.56 15.92
C SER A 19 31.60 -16.33 16.01
N LEU A 20 30.94 -16.81 17.07
CA LEU A 20 29.51 -16.57 17.30
C LEU A 20 29.22 -15.09 17.56
N ILE A 21 30.04 -14.40 18.34
CA ILE A 21 29.90 -12.97 18.60
C ILE A 21 30.10 -12.17 17.30
N VAL A 22 31.12 -12.49 16.50
CA VAL A 22 31.34 -11.84 15.20
C VAL A 22 30.16 -12.07 14.26
N LEU A 23 29.58 -13.28 14.24
CA LEU A 23 28.39 -13.58 13.43
C LEU A 23 27.18 -12.77 13.89
N LEU A 24 26.94 -12.68 15.20
CA LEU A 24 25.82 -11.92 15.78
C LEU A 24 25.94 -10.41 15.60
N VAL A 25 27.17 -9.86 15.66
CA VAL A 25 27.42 -8.44 15.39
C VAL A 25 27.15 -8.13 13.92
N ASN A 26 27.58 -8.99 12.99
CA ASN A 26 27.28 -8.80 11.57
C ASN A 26 25.77 -8.88 11.30
N LEU A 27 25.06 -9.84 11.88
CA LEU A 27 23.59 -9.94 11.72
C LEU A 27 22.86 -8.68 12.22
N SER A 28 23.36 -8.04 13.28
CA SER A 28 22.77 -6.81 13.83
C SER A 28 23.06 -5.57 12.97
N VAL A 29 24.22 -5.51 12.31
CA VAL A 29 24.66 -4.33 11.53
C VAL A 29 23.99 -4.26 10.15
N PHE A 30 23.52 -5.39 9.61
CA PHE A 30 22.82 -5.45 8.31
C PHE A 30 21.29 -5.39 8.40
N ALA A 31 20.72 -5.17 9.60
CA ALA A 31 19.29 -4.86 9.73
C ALA A 31 19.04 -3.40 9.31
N GLN A 32 19.16 -3.12 8.01
CA GLN A 32 18.82 -1.82 7.46
C GLN A 32 17.31 -1.62 7.61
N LEU A 33 16.94 -0.61 8.39
CA LEU A 33 15.54 -0.21 8.54
C LEU A 33 15.01 0.17 7.15
N LYS A 34 13.78 -0.27 6.85
CA LYS A 34 13.13 0.00 5.55
C LYS A 34 13.05 1.51 5.24
N PHE A 35 12.93 2.33 6.27
CA PHE A 35 12.93 3.79 6.17
C PHE A 35 13.86 4.41 7.21
N GLU A 36 14.49 5.51 6.82
CA GLU A 36 15.27 6.33 7.74
C GLU A 36 14.36 7.19 8.61
N LYS A 37 14.78 7.42 9.85
CA LYS A 37 14.08 8.33 10.76
C LYS A 37 14.13 9.75 10.20
N ALA A 38 13.00 10.46 10.26
CA ALA A 38 12.97 11.89 9.92
C ALA A 38 14.08 12.66 10.67
N PRO A 39 14.90 13.47 9.96
CA PRO A 39 15.91 14.30 10.60
C PRO A 39 15.23 15.38 11.45
N ALA A 40 15.98 15.97 12.39
CA ALA A 40 15.46 17.02 13.28
C ALA A 40 14.95 18.25 12.52
N SER A 41 15.48 18.50 11.32
CA SER A 41 15.05 19.60 10.43
C SER A 41 15.13 19.17 8.97
N PHE A 42 14.14 19.58 8.19
CA PHE A 42 14.07 19.47 6.74
C PHE A 42 13.20 20.61 6.22
N GLN A 43 13.31 20.95 4.94
CA GLN A 43 12.43 21.91 4.26
C GLN A 43 11.32 21.20 3.49
N LYS A 44 11.58 19.96 3.07
CA LYS A 44 10.72 19.18 2.19
C LYS A 44 10.82 17.68 2.47
N ILE A 45 9.73 16.98 2.18
CA ILE A 45 9.69 15.51 2.14
C ILE A 45 9.23 15.10 0.75
N ILE A 46 9.96 14.21 0.10
CA ILE A 46 9.53 13.53 -1.12
C ILE A 46 9.22 12.09 -0.74
N PHE A 47 8.06 11.59 -1.15
CA PHE A 47 7.69 10.21 -0.89
C PHE A 47 6.92 9.61 -2.06
N THR A 48 6.97 8.29 -2.20
CA THR A 48 6.32 7.57 -3.29
C THR A 48 5.53 6.38 -2.78
N TYR A 49 4.25 6.33 -3.13
CA TYR A 49 3.41 5.15 -2.95
C TYR A 49 3.19 4.42 -4.27
N LYS A 50 3.07 3.08 -4.19
CA LYS A 50 2.45 2.25 -5.20
C LYS A 50 1.03 1.92 -4.74
N GLN A 51 0.06 2.18 -5.60
CA GLN A 51 -1.33 1.75 -5.43
C GLN A 51 -1.60 0.57 -6.38
N LYS A 52 -2.29 -0.45 -5.89
CA LYS A 52 -2.72 -1.62 -6.67
C LYS A 52 -4.09 -2.08 -6.17
N PRO A 53 -4.90 -2.76 -6.99
CA PRO A 53 -6.18 -3.29 -6.54
C PRO A 53 -5.96 -4.35 -5.48
N ASN A 54 -6.90 -4.45 -4.54
CA ASN A 54 -7.04 -5.55 -3.60
C ASN A 54 -7.61 -6.79 -4.30
N ILE A 55 -6.94 -7.19 -5.38
CA ILE A 55 -7.26 -8.33 -6.23
C ILE A 55 -5.97 -9.13 -6.41
N LEU A 56 -6.04 -10.42 -6.12
CA LEU A 56 -4.93 -11.33 -6.35
C LEU A 56 -5.12 -12.02 -7.70
N PHE A 57 -4.30 -11.64 -8.68
CA PHE A 57 -4.26 -12.26 -10.00
C PHE A 57 -3.40 -13.54 -9.97
N GLN A 58 -3.93 -14.66 -10.47
CA GLN A 58 -3.21 -15.92 -10.64
C GLN A 58 -3.28 -16.38 -12.10
N GLN A 59 -2.77 -17.57 -12.42
CA GLN A 59 -2.65 -18.01 -13.81
C GLN A 59 -4.00 -18.22 -14.52
N LYS A 60 -5.03 -18.70 -13.81
CA LYS A 60 -6.34 -19.09 -14.40
C LYS A 60 -7.53 -18.34 -13.81
N CYS A 61 -7.34 -17.69 -12.66
CA CYS A 61 -8.38 -17.04 -11.90
C CYS A 61 -7.81 -15.86 -11.13
N PHE A 62 -8.70 -15.07 -10.56
CA PHE A 62 -8.34 -14.03 -9.62
C PHE A 62 -9.22 -14.12 -8.37
N PHE A 63 -8.71 -13.58 -7.27
CA PHE A 63 -9.38 -13.56 -5.99
C PHE A 63 -9.65 -12.11 -5.58
N LEU A 64 -10.87 -11.84 -5.15
CA LEU A 64 -11.29 -10.54 -4.69
C LEU A 64 -12.41 -10.69 -3.67
N ASP A 65 -12.67 -9.64 -2.90
CA ASP A 65 -13.74 -9.72 -1.91
C ASP A 65 -15.14 -9.73 -2.58
N THR A 66 -16.05 -10.47 -1.98
CA THR A 66 -17.42 -10.73 -2.48
C THR A 66 -18.27 -9.47 -2.66
N THR A 67 -18.01 -8.39 -1.92
CA THR A 67 -18.68 -7.09 -2.12
C THR A 67 -18.26 -6.39 -3.43
N ILE A 68 -17.02 -6.54 -3.94
CA ILE A 68 -16.55 -6.02 -5.23
C ILE A 68 -17.29 -6.81 -6.30
N VAL A 69 -17.42 -8.13 -6.10
CA VAL A 69 -18.19 -9.00 -7.01
C VAL A 69 -19.62 -8.51 -7.14
N LYS A 70 -20.31 -8.26 -6.03
CA LYS A 70 -21.70 -7.76 -6.04
C LYS A 70 -21.86 -6.41 -6.73
N GLN A 71 -20.82 -5.57 -6.74
CA GLN A 71 -20.88 -4.23 -7.32
C GLN A 71 -20.48 -4.16 -8.79
N HIS A 72 -19.41 -4.88 -9.17
CA HIS A 72 -18.79 -4.78 -10.50
C HIS A 72 -19.08 -5.98 -11.39
N PHE A 73 -19.49 -7.10 -10.81
CA PHE A 73 -19.71 -8.37 -11.50
C PHE A 73 -21.06 -8.96 -11.11
N GLU A 74 -22.11 -8.13 -11.07
CA GLU A 74 -23.45 -8.58 -10.69
C GLU A 74 -23.90 -9.78 -11.54
N GLY A 75 -24.35 -10.84 -10.86
CA GLY A 75 -24.78 -12.09 -11.48
C GLY A 75 -23.68 -13.08 -11.87
N ILE A 76 -22.39 -12.72 -11.73
CA ILE A 76 -21.31 -13.65 -12.06
C ILE A 76 -21.31 -14.85 -11.10
N GLN A 77 -21.10 -16.04 -11.64
CA GLN A 77 -20.88 -17.23 -10.83
C GLN A 77 -19.44 -17.24 -10.31
N TYR A 78 -19.26 -17.44 -9.01
CA TYR A 78 -17.95 -17.54 -8.38
C TYR A 78 -17.94 -18.64 -7.33
N SER A 79 -16.75 -19.18 -7.06
CA SER A 79 -16.54 -20.10 -5.93
C SER A 79 -16.00 -19.32 -4.73
N THR A 80 -16.44 -19.67 -3.53
CA THR A 80 -15.80 -19.14 -2.31
C THR A 80 -14.52 -19.93 -2.04
N ALA A 81 -13.43 -19.23 -1.74
CA ALA A 81 -12.14 -19.83 -1.42
C ALA A 81 -11.48 -19.07 -0.26
N GLN A 82 -10.50 -19.70 0.39
CA GLN A 82 -9.61 -18.98 1.30
C GLN A 82 -8.69 -18.06 0.49
N TYR A 83 -8.43 -16.86 1.02
CA TYR A 83 -7.48 -15.95 0.41
C TYR A 83 -6.08 -16.59 0.45
N PRO A 84 -5.36 -16.71 -0.68
CA PRO A 84 -4.13 -17.51 -0.73
C PRO A 84 -3.03 -17.08 0.24
N ASN A 85 -3.02 -15.80 0.64
CA ASN A 85 -2.04 -15.23 1.58
C ASN A 85 -2.59 -15.00 2.99
N ASP A 86 -3.87 -15.33 3.23
CA ASP A 86 -4.54 -15.18 4.52
C ASP A 86 -5.66 -16.22 4.65
N THR A 87 -5.35 -17.32 5.32
CA THR A 87 -6.30 -18.44 5.51
C THR A 87 -7.50 -18.08 6.38
N THR A 88 -7.48 -16.93 7.06
CA THR A 88 -8.59 -16.44 7.89
C THR A 88 -9.64 -15.68 7.07
N LYS A 89 -9.30 -15.25 5.86
CA LYS A 89 -10.18 -14.49 4.98
C LYS A 89 -10.79 -15.38 3.91
N LEU A 90 -12.10 -15.27 3.71
CA LEU A 90 -12.80 -15.85 2.57
C LEU A 90 -12.94 -14.80 1.47
N CYS A 91 -12.76 -15.22 0.23
CA CYS A 91 -12.88 -14.37 -0.95
C CYS A 91 -13.60 -15.11 -2.08
N ALA A 92 -14.06 -14.34 -3.06
CA ALA A 92 -14.56 -14.88 -4.31
C ALA A 92 -13.37 -15.25 -5.21
N ARG A 93 -13.42 -16.46 -5.77
CA ARG A 93 -12.53 -16.92 -6.84
C ARG A 93 -13.30 -16.96 -8.14
N ILE A 94 -12.84 -16.19 -9.12
CA ILE A 94 -13.45 -16.04 -10.44
C ILE A 94 -12.44 -16.44 -11.51
N TYR A 95 -12.83 -17.31 -12.44
CA TYR A 95 -11.98 -17.74 -13.55
C TYR A 95 -12.03 -16.73 -14.70
N TYR A 96 -10.90 -16.58 -15.42
CA TYR A 96 -10.81 -15.61 -16.50
C TYR A 96 -11.69 -15.95 -17.70
N ASP A 97 -11.93 -17.24 -17.98
CA ASP A 97 -12.83 -17.66 -19.05
C ASP A 97 -14.24 -17.06 -18.89
N VAL A 98 -14.81 -17.14 -17.68
CA VAL A 98 -16.12 -16.54 -17.35
C VAL A 98 -16.14 -15.03 -17.57
N VAL A 99 -15.04 -14.34 -17.23
CA VAL A 99 -14.94 -12.88 -17.40
C VAL A 99 -14.74 -12.51 -18.87
N LEU A 100 -13.92 -13.25 -19.59
CA LEU A 100 -13.58 -12.96 -20.99
C LEU A 100 -14.72 -13.27 -21.96
N GLU A 101 -15.66 -14.13 -21.59
CA GLU A 101 -16.88 -14.42 -22.37
C GLU A 101 -17.95 -13.33 -22.24
N ASN A 102 -17.80 -12.40 -21.28
CA ASN A 102 -18.75 -11.33 -21.03
C ASN A 102 -18.06 -9.96 -21.05
N GLU A 103 -18.31 -9.18 -22.10
CA GLU A 103 -17.71 -7.86 -22.30
C GLU A 103 -17.96 -6.88 -21.12
N GLN A 104 -19.11 -6.96 -20.44
CA GLN A 104 -19.36 -6.11 -19.27
C GLN A 104 -18.41 -6.45 -18.12
N TYR A 105 -18.25 -7.73 -17.81
CA TYR A 105 -17.33 -8.19 -16.75
C TYR A 105 -15.88 -7.91 -17.12
N LYS A 106 -15.52 -8.13 -18.37
CA LYS A 106 -14.19 -7.80 -18.89
C LYS A 106 -13.88 -6.31 -18.73
N ASN A 107 -14.78 -5.44 -19.19
CA ASN A 107 -14.65 -3.99 -19.04
C ASN A 107 -14.58 -3.56 -17.56
N ALA A 108 -15.35 -4.21 -16.68
CA ALA A 108 -15.30 -3.93 -15.25
C ALA A 108 -13.92 -4.27 -14.65
N LEU A 109 -13.36 -5.44 -14.99
CA LEU A 109 -12.03 -5.85 -14.51
C LEU A 109 -10.91 -4.98 -15.12
N GLU A 110 -10.98 -4.69 -16.41
CA GLU A 110 -10.06 -3.75 -17.07
C GLU A 110 -10.11 -2.37 -16.42
N GLY A 111 -11.31 -1.88 -16.10
CA GLY A 111 -11.52 -0.63 -15.39
C GLY A 111 -10.85 -0.63 -14.01
N LEU A 112 -11.08 -1.66 -13.19
CA LEU A 112 -10.45 -1.79 -11.87
C LEU A 112 -8.92 -1.81 -11.98
N VAL A 113 -8.37 -2.60 -12.90
CA VAL A 113 -6.92 -2.69 -13.11
C VAL A 113 -6.36 -1.35 -13.59
N TYR A 114 -6.97 -0.74 -14.61
CA TYR A 114 -6.47 0.50 -15.21
C TYR A 114 -6.56 1.69 -14.25
N HIS A 115 -7.64 1.80 -13.48
CA HIS A 115 -7.88 2.94 -12.62
C HIS A 115 -7.20 2.82 -11.26
N THR A 116 -6.83 1.62 -10.79
CA THR A 116 -6.19 1.47 -9.48
C THR A 116 -4.66 1.38 -9.52
N PHE A 117 -4.06 0.73 -10.53
CA PHE A 117 -2.60 0.64 -10.59
C PHE A 117 -1.97 2.02 -10.86
N GLN A 118 -1.43 2.63 -9.81
CA GLN A 118 -0.94 4.00 -9.84
C GLN A 118 0.36 4.15 -9.06
N LYS A 119 1.23 5.04 -9.56
CA LYS A 119 2.34 5.59 -8.80
C LYS A 119 1.98 6.98 -8.31
N ILE A 120 2.00 7.18 -7.00
CA ILE A 120 1.67 8.45 -6.34
C ILE A 120 2.95 9.01 -5.74
N THR A 121 3.47 10.09 -6.32
CA THR A 121 4.60 10.82 -5.73
C THR A 121 4.08 12.06 -5.02
N GLY A 122 4.33 12.13 -3.71
CA GLY A 122 4.02 13.27 -2.86
C GLY A 122 5.25 14.12 -2.57
N GLU A 123 5.03 15.43 -2.51
CA GLU A 123 6.00 16.43 -2.10
C GLU A 123 5.38 17.31 -1.03
N TYR A 124 5.81 17.14 0.23
CA TYR A 124 5.43 18.00 1.34
C TYR A 124 6.40 19.17 1.45
N SER A 125 5.88 20.38 1.60
CA SER A 125 6.65 21.60 1.88
C SER A 125 6.35 22.10 3.29
N VAL A 126 7.39 22.20 4.14
CA VAL A 126 7.27 22.72 5.51
C VAL A 126 6.81 24.18 5.48
N LYS A 127 7.41 25.01 4.64
CA LYS A 127 7.07 26.45 4.50
C LYS A 127 5.61 26.68 4.14
N LYS A 128 5.04 25.86 3.26
CA LYS A 128 3.65 26.00 2.81
C LYS A 128 2.66 25.18 3.65
N ASN A 129 3.16 24.27 4.48
CA ASN A 129 2.40 23.22 5.15
C ASN A 129 1.39 22.55 4.20
N ARG A 130 1.89 22.09 3.06
CA ARG A 130 1.09 21.52 1.96
C ARG A 130 1.83 20.37 1.31
N THR A 131 1.10 19.31 0.97
CA THR A 131 1.59 18.24 0.10
C THR A 131 1.01 18.38 -1.30
N SER A 132 1.85 18.34 -2.32
CA SER A 132 1.45 18.22 -3.72
C SER A 132 1.71 16.82 -4.21
N PHE A 133 0.75 16.23 -4.92
CA PHE A 133 0.84 14.89 -5.47
C PHE A 133 0.85 14.93 -6.99
N LYS A 134 1.68 14.07 -7.57
CA LYS A 134 1.62 13.66 -8.97
C LYS A 134 1.25 12.19 -9.02
N ILE A 135 0.13 11.88 -9.66
CA ILE A 135 -0.39 10.53 -9.77
C ILE A 135 -0.25 10.09 -11.22
N ASN A 136 0.37 8.93 -11.46
CA ASN A 136 0.60 8.40 -12.80
C ASN A 136 0.09 6.96 -12.92
N ARG A 137 -0.71 6.70 -13.95
CA ARG A 137 -1.12 5.37 -14.43
C ARG A 137 -0.21 5.01 -15.59
N ASN A 138 0.81 4.21 -15.30
CA ASN A 138 1.74 3.63 -16.27
C ASN A 138 2.56 2.55 -15.57
N ASP A 139 1.87 1.56 -15.02
CA ASP A 139 2.47 0.49 -14.22
C ASP A 139 2.73 -0.75 -15.08
N ASP A 140 3.87 -1.41 -14.89
CA ASP A 140 4.27 -2.56 -15.69
C ASP A 140 3.50 -3.84 -15.29
N GLU A 141 3.13 -4.00 -14.02
CA GLU A 141 2.24 -5.06 -13.55
C GLU A 141 0.84 -4.88 -14.17
N ALA A 142 0.40 -3.61 -14.22
CA ALA A 142 -0.61 -3.06 -15.12
C ALA A 142 -0.71 -3.76 -16.48
N LYS A 143 0.31 -3.48 -17.28
CA LYS A 143 0.41 -3.91 -18.67
C LYS A 143 0.44 -5.44 -18.77
N LEU A 144 1.17 -6.09 -17.88
CA LEU A 144 1.25 -7.56 -17.84
C LEU A 144 -0.10 -8.21 -17.57
N ILE A 145 -0.93 -7.66 -16.68
CA ILE A 145 -2.28 -8.18 -16.43
C ILE A 145 -3.17 -8.03 -17.67
N PHE A 146 -3.13 -6.87 -18.32
CA PHE A 146 -3.86 -6.61 -19.55
C PHE A 146 -3.50 -7.61 -20.66
N GLU A 147 -2.20 -7.81 -20.89
CA GLU A 147 -1.70 -8.70 -21.92
C GLU A 147 -1.97 -10.18 -21.59
N LYS A 148 -1.58 -10.61 -20.39
CA LYS A 148 -1.54 -12.03 -20.03
C LYS A 148 -2.90 -12.59 -19.64
N TYR A 149 -3.71 -11.83 -18.92
CA TYR A 149 -4.95 -12.33 -18.32
C TYR A 149 -6.20 -11.78 -19.02
N LEU A 150 -6.20 -10.49 -19.38
CA LEU A 150 -7.38 -9.84 -19.99
C LEU A 150 -7.40 -9.95 -21.51
N LYS A 151 -6.28 -10.38 -22.13
CA LYS A 151 -6.12 -10.49 -23.59
C LYS A 151 -6.48 -9.18 -24.31
N SER A 152 -6.08 -8.06 -23.72
CA SER A 152 -6.40 -6.72 -24.18
C SER A 152 -5.17 -5.83 -24.18
N ARG A 153 -5.22 -4.75 -24.96
CA ARG A 153 -4.17 -3.74 -24.97
C ARG A 153 -4.36 -2.79 -23.79
N TYR A 154 -3.26 -2.45 -23.11
CA TYR A 154 -3.28 -1.41 -22.09
C TYR A 154 -3.70 -0.05 -22.70
N PRO A 155 -4.68 0.68 -22.13
CA PRO A 155 -5.24 1.89 -22.73
C PRO A 155 -4.24 3.04 -22.95
N GLY A 156 -3.13 3.06 -22.20
CA GLY A 156 -2.07 4.05 -22.33
C GLY A 156 -1.80 4.80 -21.03
N SER A 157 -0.83 5.71 -21.05
CA SER A 157 -0.42 6.43 -19.85
C SER A 157 -1.38 7.59 -19.52
N PHE A 158 -1.70 7.77 -18.24
CA PHE A 158 -2.49 8.90 -17.76
C PHE A 158 -1.85 9.52 -16.51
N SER A 159 -1.96 10.84 -16.34
CA SER A 159 -1.49 11.51 -15.14
C SER A 159 -2.43 12.61 -14.68
N TYR A 160 -2.47 12.85 -13.37
CA TYR A 160 -3.20 13.96 -12.78
C TYR A 160 -2.50 14.43 -11.51
N ARG A 161 -2.99 15.53 -10.93
CA ARG A 161 -2.39 16.12 -9.73
C ARG A 161 -3.42 16.19 -8.61
N SER A 162 -2.96 16.15 -7.38
CA SER A 162 -3.79 16.50 -6.22
C SER A 162 -2.94 17.23 -5.19
N SER A 163 -3.54 17.73 -4.12
CA SER A 163 -2.79 18.32 -3.02
C SER A 163 -3.58 18.35 -1.72
N ILE A 164 -2.91 18.20 -0.59
CA ILE A 164 -3.48 18.40 0.74
C ILE A 164 -2.93 19.71 1.31
N ASP A 165 -3.82 20.63 1.66
CA ASP A 165 -3.51 21.82 2.46
C ASP A 165 -3.82 21.51 3.93
N TYR A 166 -2.78 21.35 4.75
CA TYR A 166 -2.95 20.98 6.15
C TYR A 166 -3.42 22.15 7.02
N ASN A 167 -3.21 23.40 6.59
CA ASN A 167 -3.75 24.56 7.31
C ASN A 167 -5.28 24.59 7.22
N LYS A 168 -5.83 24.14 6.08
CA LYS A 168 -7.28 24.06 5.85
C LYS A 168 -7.87 22.68 6.14
N SER A 169 -7.03 21.66 6.26
CA SER A 169 -7.45 20.25 6.30
C SER A 169 -8.29 19.86 5.08
N VAL A 170 -7.89 20.31 3.89
CA VAL A 170 -8.63 20.10 2.62
C VAL A 170 -7.75 19.39 1.60
N LEU A 171 -8.34 18.39 0.93
CA LEU A 171 -7.79 17.76 -0.28
C LEU A 171 -8.35 18.45 -1.52
N TYR A 172 -7.47 18.75 -2.47
CA TYR A 172 -7.79 19.29 -3.78
C TYR A 172 -7.37 18.28 -4.85
N VAL A 173 -8.24 17.95 -5.79
CA VAL A 173 -7.91 17.10 -6.95
C VAL A 173 -7.95 17.96 -8.21
N PHE A 174 -6.95 17.82 -9.06
CA PHE A 174 -6.81 18.58 -10.31
C PHE A 174 -6.61 17.59 -11.46
N THR A 175 -7.51 17.62 -12.44
CA THR A 175 -7.33 16.89 -13.69
C THR A 175 -7.00 17.88 -14.81
N ASP A 176 -6.32 17.42 -15.86
CA ASP A 176 -5.94 18.29 -16.98
C ASP A 176 -7.16 18.83 -17.75
N GLN A 177 -8.34 18.22 -17.58
CA GLN A 177 -9.58 18.55 -18.29
C GLN A 177 -10.56 19.39 -17.46
N GLN A 178 -10.51 19.33 -16.12
CA GLN A 178 -11.37 20.11 -15.22
C GLN A 178 -10.61 20.54 -13.96
N ARG A 179 -10.62 21.85 -13.67
CA ARG A 179 -10.19 22.43 -12.39
C ARG A 179 -11.29 22.27 -11.33
N ASP A 180 -11.87 21.09 -11.19
CA ASP A 180 -12.97 20.92 -10.25
C ASP A 180 -12.44 20.69 -8.84
N LEU A 181 -12.80 21.61 -7.95
CA LEU A 181 -12.69 21.49 -6.52
C LEU A 181 -13.58 20.31 -6.07
N VAL A 182 -13.06 19.09 -6.08
CA VAL A 182 -13.68 18.00 -5.32
C VAL A 182 -13.27 18.20 -3.87
N SER A 183 -13.96 19.11 -3.18
CA SER A 183 -13.91 19.24 -1.72
C SER A 183 -14.59 18.01 -1.11
N GLN A 184 -13.87 16.88 -1.05
CA GLN A 184 -14.23 15.81 -0.14
C GLN A 184 -13.45 16.00 1.16
N LYS A 185 -14.17 16.11 2.28
CA LYS A 185 -13.60 15.91 3.61
C LYS A 185 -13.12 14.45 3.70
N SER A 186 -11.98 14.10 3.11
CA SER A 186 -11.31 12.81 3.36
C SER A 186 -10.54 12.86 4.69
N THR A 187 -11.18 13.43 5.72
CA THR A 187 -10.65 13.45 7.07
C THR A 187 -11.11 12.19 7.77
N GLY A 188 -10.25 11.18 7.81
CA GLY A 188 -10.48 9.97 8.60
C GLY A 188 -9.99 10.15 10.03
N PHE A 189 -10.77 9.66 10.99
CA PHE A 189 -10.25 9.34 12.32
C PHE A 189 -9.86 7.87 12.34
N VAL A 190 -8.69 7.60 12.89
CA VAL A 190 -8.14 6.25 13.00
C VAL A 190 -8.43 5.72 14.40
N GLU A 191 -9.05 4.56 14.48
CA GLU A 191 -9.16 3.77 15.69
C GLU A 191 -7.94 2.87 15.80
N PHE A 192 -7.04 3.17 16.75
CA PHE A 192 -5.81 2.40 16.92
C PHE A 192 -6.07 1.07 17.63
N SER A 193 -5.53 0.00 17.06
CA SER A 193 -5.64 -1.36 17.57
C SER A 193 -4.51 -1.74 18.53
N ASN A 194 -3.50 -0.87 18.66
CA ASN A 194 -2.34 -1.10 19.51
C ASN A 194 -1.91 0.17 20.27
N GLU A 195 -1.28 -0.02 21.42
CA GLU A 195 -0.81 1.08 22.28
C GLU A 195 0.24 1.97 21.59
N ASN A 196 1.07 1.37 20.74
CA ASN A 196 2.10 2.07 19.98
C ASN A 196 1.55 2.90 18.81
N LYS A 197 0.22 2.89 18.56
CA LYS A 197 -0.45 3.64 17.48
C LYS A 197 0.14 3.41 16.08
N THR A 198 0.72 2.23 15.83
CA THR A 198 1.27 1.85 14.53
C THR A 198 0.30 1.05 13.68
N LYS A 199 -0.84 0.63 14.23
CA LYS A 199 -1.88 -0.09 13.50
C LYS A 199 -3.25 0.42 13.89
N GLY A 200 -4.11 0.69 12.93
CA GLY A 200 -5.48 1.06 13.21
C GLY A 200 -6.39 0.86 12.03
N TYR A 201 -7.64 1.25 12.23
CA TYR A 201 -8.68 1.17 11.23
C TYR A 201 -9.35 2.53 11.08
N PHE A 202 -9.88 2.83 9.90
CA PHE A 202 -10.83 3.94 9.76
C PHE A 202 -12.03 3.49 8.96
N LEU A 203 -13.14 4.16 9.25
CA LEU A 203 -14.40 3.97 8.56
C LEU A 203 -14.49 4.97 7.41
N SER A 204 -14.70 4.47 6.20
CA SER A 204 -15.07 5.27 5.03
C SER A 204 -16.48 4.91 4.60
N THR A 205 -17.20 5.87 4.01
CA THR A 205 -18.47 5.59 3.36
C THR A 205 -18.25 5.51 1.85
N TYR A 206 -18.80 4.48 1.23
CA TYR A 206 -18.67 4.25 -0.20
C TYR A 206 -20.04 4.04 -0.88
N GLY A 207 -20.17 4.59 -2.09
CA GLY A 207 -21.33 4.46 -2.96
C GLY A 207 -22.54 5.32 -2.55
N ALA A 208 -23.56 5.33 -3.41
CA ALA A 208 -24.82 6.06 -3.20
C ALA A 208 -25.60 5.57 -1.97
N GLU A 209 -25.34 4.33 -1.53
CA GLU A 209 -25.99 3.70 -0.37
C GLU A 209 -25.25 3.97 0.96
N ASN A 210 -24.18 4.78 0.96
CA ASN A 210 -23.37 5.09 2.15
C ASN A 210 -22.89 3.85 2.93
N LYS A 211 -22.47 2.79 2.21
CA LYS A 211 -21.96 1.58 2.87
C LYS A 211 -20.70 1.93 3.64
N VAL A 212 -20.68 1.56 4.92
CA VAL A 212 -19.51 1.75 5.78
C VAL A 212 -18.51 0.64 5.49
N VAL A 213 -17.29 1.04 5.16
CA VAL A 213 -16.17 0.14 4.88
C VAL A 213 -15.12 0.36 5.96
N VAL A 214 -14.64 -0.74 6.54
CA VAL A 214 -13.51 -0.73 7.46
C VAL A 214 -12.24 -0.88 6.63
N SER A 215 -11.32 0.06 6.76
CA SER A 215 -10.04 0.01 6.07
C SER A 215 -8.90 -0.03 7.09
N GLU A 216 -7.87 -0.82 6.81
CA GLU A 216 -6.70 -0.99 7.67
C GLU A 216 -5.60 0.00 7.30
N VAL A 217 -4.98 0.61 8.30
CA VAL A 217 -3.85 1.53 8.13
C VAL A 217 -2.71 1.12 9.07
N ASN A 218 -1.54 0.94 8.47
CA ASN A 218 -0.28 0.68 9.17
C ASN A 218 0.59 1.93 9.10
N PHE A 219 1.02 2.40 10.27
CA PHE A 219 1.89 3.56 10.43
C PHE A 219 3.29 3.13 10.85
N ASN A 220 4.27 3.96 10.56
CA ASN A 220 5.67 3.73 10.94
C ASN A 220 6.20 4.89 11.76
N ALA A 221 6.64 4.61 12.98
CA ALA A 221 7.09 5.60 13.95
C ALA A 221 8.35 6.39 13.52
N LEU A 222 9.04 5.94 12.47
CA LEU A 222 10.18 6.64 11.88
C LEU A 222 9.76 7.72 10.87
N LEU A 223 8.52 7.66 10.38
CA LEU A 223 7.99 8.52 9.33
C LEU A 223 7.24 9.72 9.89
N ASP A 224 7.35 10.84 9.18
CA ASP A 224 6.62 12.07 9.49
C ASP A 224 5.11 11.91 9.16
N PRO A 225 4.18 12.42 9.98
CA PRO A 225 2.73 12.29 9.77
C PRO A 225 2.19 12.94 8.49
N LYS A 226 3.00 13.76 7.81
CA LYS A 226 2.67 14.31 6.49
C LYS A 226 2.93 13.32 5.35
N ILE A 227 3.62 12.22 5.61
CA ILE A 227 3.76 11.09 4.70
C ILE A 227 2.49 10.26 4.78
N THR A 228 1.57 10.55 3.88
CA THR A 228 0.28 9.86 3.75
C THR A 228 0.00 9.69 2.27
N PRO A 229 -0.77 8.68 1.83
CA PRO A 229 -1.34 8.69 0.49
C PRO A 229 -2.27 9.90 0.30
N ILE A 230 -3.12 9.89 -0.71
CA ILE A 230 -4.13 10.94 -0.97
C ILE A 230 -5.27 11.00 0.08
N TYR A 231 -4.96 10.73 1.36
CA TYR A 231 -5.86 10.70 2.53
C TYR A 231 -5.32 11.59 3.65
N LEU A 232 -6.22 12.13 4.47
CA LEU A 232 -5.86 12.96 5.63
C LEU A 232 -6.34 12.28 6.93
N PHE A 233 -5.40 11.74 7.71
CA PHE A 233 -5.69 11.15 9.02
C PHE A 233 -5.45 12.17 10.13
N LYS A 234 -6.52 12.62 10.81
CA LYS A 234 -6.45 13.77 11.73
C LYS A 234 -5.67 13.50 13.02
N ASN A 235 -5.74 12.27 13.51
CA ASN A 235 -5.13 11.83 14.76
C ASN A 235 -3.90 10.94 14.55
N ALA A 236 -3.34 10.94 13.33
CA ALA A 236 -2.11 10.22 13.03
C ALA A 236 -0.89 11.00 13.55
N GLU A 237 -0.09 10.34 14.39
CA GLU A 237 1.18 10.87 14.91
C GLU A 237 2.37 10.52 14.00
N TYR A 238 2.18 9.54 13.13
CA TYR A 238 3.22 8.93 12.30
C TYR A 238 2.81 8.88 10.84
N GLY A 239 3.79 8.73 9.95
CA GLY A 239 3.53 8.51 8.53
C GLY A 239 2.93 7.14 8.24
N VAL A 240 2.13 7.05 7.18
CA VAL A 240 1.50 5.82 6.72
C VAL A 240 2.52 5.00 5.93
N GLU A 241 2.72 3.76 6.30
CA GLU A 241 3.54 2.83 5.53
C GLU A 241 2.69 2.03 4.54
N LYS A 242 1.54 1.55 5.01
CA LYS A 242 0.62 0.76 4.20
C LYS A 242 -0.81 1.12 4.56
N PHE A 243 -1.65 1.28 3.56
CA PHE A 243 -3.08 1.47 3.70
C PHE A 243 -3.78 0.47 2.79
N GLU A 244 -4.74 -0.26 3.33
CA GLU A 244 -5.52 -1.26 2.60
C GLU A 244 -6.99 -1.02 2.87
N ASP A 245 -7.71 -0.65 1.81
CA ASP A 245 -9.16 -0.66 1.82
C ASP A 245 -9.69 -1.82 0.99
N TYR A 246 -10.99 -1.77 0.79
CA TYR A 246 -11.74 -2.77 0.08
C TYR A 246 -11.33 -2.91 -1.40
N PHE A 247 -10.99 -1.81 -2.06
CA PHE A 247 -10.67 -1.76 -3.48
C PHE A 247 -9.17 -1.78 -3.73
N ASP A 248 -8.41 -1.12 -2.85
CA ASP A 248 -7.09 -0.63 -3.15
C ASP A 248 -6.12 -0.91 -1.99
N ILE A 249 -4.88 -1.22 -2.36
CA ILE A 249 -3.73 -1.32 -1.47
C ILE A 249 -2.75 -0.22 -1.87
N TYR A 250 -2.39 0.62 -0.91
CA TYR A 250 -1.37 1.64 -1.00
C TYR A 250 -0.18 1.21 -0.16
N GLU A 251 1.00 1.17 -0.77
CA GLU A 251 2.24 0.80 -0.10
C GLU A 251 3.32 1.85 -0.37
N LEU A 252 3.95 2.34 0.70
CA LEU A 252 5.05 3.28 0.63
C LEU A 252 6.32 2.56 0.16
N ILE A 253 6.91 3.08 -0.90
CA ILE A 253 8.09 2.51 -1.56
C ILE A 253 9.36 3.28 -1.24
N ASP A 254 9.26 4.60 -1.11
CA ASP A 254 10.43 5.48 -0.99
C ASP A 254 10.09 6.77 -0.22
N VAL A 255 11.07 7.27 0.54
CA VAL A 255 11.02 8.51 1.30
C VAL A 255 12.39 9.19 1.28
N LYS A 256 12.40 10.49 1.02
CA LYS A 256 13.57 11.35 1.09
C LYS A 256 13.25 12.64 1.81
N TYR A 257 14.12 13.02 2.74
CA TYR A 257 14.08 14.31 3.43
C TYR A 257 15.09 15.26 2.80
N GLU A 258 14.67 16.50 2.52
CA GLU A 258 15.49 17.56 1.90
C GLU A 258 15.42 18.85 2.71
#